data_AF-A0A9P4N493-F1
#
_entry.id   AF-A0A9P4N493-F1
#
_cell.length_a   1.000
_cell.length_b   1.000
_cell.length_c   1.000
_cell.angle_alpha   90.00
_cell.angle_beta   90.00
_cell.angle_gamma   90.00
#
_symmetry.space_group_name_H-M   'P 1'
#
loop_
_entity.id
_entity.type
_entity.pdbx_description
1 polymer ?
#
loop_
_entity_poly.entity_id
_entity_poly.type
_entity_poly.pdbx_seq_one_letter_code
_entity_poly.pdbx_strand_id
1 'polypeptide(L)'
;FWSKFDPFQPDPIAAIAGDFDRLTIHQGCQGHSMKTKGHRRRRAQYIEAEFEKHFGSNTTKLETWQDLCGEVGVKPVPESITKCKKALKHVHINIINLLDHRRSGGLIPLMKFKSGKALREYTMNGHIFPLVYAKADGFIKIFLRQIL
;
A
#
# COMPACT_ATOMS: atom_id res chain seq x y z
N PHE A 1 -12.90 -0.75 10.73
CA PHE A 1 -12.21 0.53 10.99
C PHE A 1 -13.14 1.73 10.74
N TRP A 2 -13.70 1.87 9.54
CA TRP A 2 -14.49 3.02 9.08
C TRP A 2 -15.82 3.28 9.81
N SER A 3 -16.49 2.25 10.33
CA SER A 3 -17.76 2.41 11.07
C SER A 3 -17.67 3.33 12.30
N LYS A 4 -16.46 3.59 12.80
CA LYS A 4 -16.22 4.52 13.91
C LYS A 4 -16.23 5.99 13.49
N PHE A 5 -16.34 6.27 12.19
CA PHE A 5 -16.22 7.60 11.61
C PHE A 5 -17.44 7.99 10.76
N ASP A 6 -18.59 7.36 11.00
CA ASP A 6 -19.84 7.71 10.31
C ASP A 6 -20.14 9.22 10.41
N PRO A 7 -20.54 9.92 9.32
CA PRO A 7 -20.84 9.42 7.97
C PRO A 7 -19.66 9.42 6.96
N PHE A 8 -18.40 9.50 7.41
CA PHE A 8 -17.24 9.56 6.51
C PHE A 8 -17.17 8.36 5.55
N GLN A 9 -17.03 8.67 4.26
CA GLN A 9 -16.78 7.70 3.20
C GLN A 9 -15.41 7.96 2.54
N PRO A 10 -14.52 6.95 2.46
CA PRO A 10 -13.29 7.02 1.68
C PRO A 10 -13.58 7.41 0.23
N ASP A 11 -12.79 8.33 -0.30
CA ASP A 11 -12.78 8.62 -1.74
C ASP A 11 -11.83 7.62 -2.42
N PRO A 12 -12.36 6.70 -3.25
CA PRO A 12 -11.54 5.68 -3.90
C PRO A 12 -10.61 6.26 -4.98
N ILE A 13 -10.87 7.48 -5.47
CA ILE A 13 -10.08 8.14 -6.52
C ILE A 13 -8.97 9.00 -5.91
N ALA A 14 -9.14 9.46 -4.66
CA ALA A 14 -8.10 10.17 -3.94
C ALA A 14 -6.98 9.23 -3.48
N ALA A 15 -5.73 9.70 -3.63
CA ALA A 15 -4.57 9.02 -3.06
C ALA A 15 -4.75 8.88 -1.53
N ILE A 16 -4.22 7.80 -0.93
CA ILE A 16 -4.39 7.49 0.50
C ILE A 16 -4.05 8.69 1.38
N ALA A 17 -2.99 9.43 1.04
CA ALA A 17 -2.59 10.61 1.79
C ALA A 17 -3.73 11.65 1.84
N GLY A 18 -4.27 12.04 0.68
CA GLY A 18 -5.35 13.02 0.61
C GLY A 18 -6.66 12.51 1.23
N ASP A 19 -6.96 11.23 1.06
CA ASP A 19 -8.16 10.63 1.65
C ASP A 19 -8.07 10.52 3.19
N PHE A 20 -6.88 10.21 3.71
CA PHE A 20 -6.62 10.28 5.13
C PHE A 20 -6.69 11.72 5.66
N ASP A 21 -6.21 12.71 4.90
CA ASP A 21 -6.34 14.12 5.29
C ASP A 21 -7.82 14.52 5.40
N ARG A 22 -8.69 14.08 4.47
CA ARG A 22 -10.16 14.25 4.58
C ARG A 22 -10.71 13.64 5.88
N LEU A 23 -10.25 12.46 6.26
CA LEU A 23 -10.64 11.83 7.53
C LEU A 23 -10.21 12.67 8.74
N THR A 24 -9.01 13.28 8.71
CA THR A 24 -8.57 14.13 9.82
C THR A 24 -9.41 15.40 9.96
N ILE A 25 -9.82 16.00 8.84
CA ILE A 25 -10.74 17.15 8.82
C ILE A 25 -12.10 16.74 9.39
N HIS A 26 -12.65 15.60 8.97
CA HIS A 26 -13.91 15.07 9.48
C HIS A 26 -13.90 14.86 11.01
N GLN A 27 -12.75 14.46 11.57
CA GLN A 27 -12.58 14.28 13.02
C GLN A 27 -12.37 15.59 13.79
N GLY A 28 -12.40 16.76 13.14
CA GLY A 28 -12.04 18.03 13.77
C GLY A 28 -10.58 18.09 14.23
N CYS A 29 -9.72 17.21 13.71
CA CYS A 29 -8.29 17.15 14.04
C CYS A 29 -7.43 18.07 13.16
N GLN A 30 -8.05 19.02 12.44
CA GLN A 30 -7.36 19.98 11.59
C GLN A 30 -6.31 20.77 12.39
N GLY A 31 -5.06 20.81 11.92
CA GLY A 31 -3.97 21.51 12.60
C GLY A 31 -3.26 20.71 13.69
N HIS A 32 -3.72 19.49 14.01
CA HIS A 32 -2.93 18.58 14.84
C HIS A 32 -1.62 18.21 14.14
N SER A 33 -0.52 18.24 14.89
CA SER A 33 0.80 17.94 14.31
C SER A 33 0.84 16.54 13.70
N MET A 34 1.15 16.48 12.40
CA MET A 34 1.40 15.25 11.63
C MET A 34 2.48 14.37 12.28
N LYS A 35 3.34 14.97 13.12
CA LYS A 35 4.46 14.32 13.81
C LYS A 35 4.06 13.62 15.11
N THR A 36 2.85 13.84 15.62
CA THR A 36 2.43 13.19 16.88
C THR A 36 2.38 11.66 16.73
N LYS A 37 2.70 10.93 17.81
CA LYS A 37 2.61 9.46 17.84
C LYS A 37 1.18 8.99 17.50
N GLY A 38 0.16 9.67 18.02
CA GLY A 38 -1.25 9.35 17.75
C GLY A 38 -1.65 9.53 16.29
N HIS A 39 -1.21 10.61 15.63
CA HIS A 39 -1.48 10.83 14.21
C HIS A 39 -0.86 9.73 13.33
N ARG A 40 0.41 9.41 13.57
CA ARG A 40 1.11 8.33 12.85
C ARG A 40 0.44 6.97 13.03
N ARG A 41 -0.03 6.65 14.25
CA ARG A 41 -0.76 5.42 14.53
C ARG A 41 -2.08 5.36 13.76
N ARG A 42 -2.86 6.44 13.75
CA ARG A 42 -4.13 6.50 13.01
C ARG A 42 -3.93 6.36 11.52
N ARG A 43 -2.95 7.07 10.94
CA ARG A 43 -2.58 6.90 9.52
C ARG A 43 -2.18 5.47 9.21
N ALA A 44 -1.43 4.85 10.11
CA ALA A 44 -0.99 3.48 9.92
C ALA A 44 -2.16 2.48 9.93
N GLN A 45 -3.11 2.65 10.87
CA GLN A 45 -4.34 1.85 10.92
C GLN A 45 -5.22 2.07 9.68
N TYR A 46 -5.29 3.30 9.16
CA TYR A 46 -5.99 3.61 7.92
C TYR A 46 -5.42 2.82 6.74
N ILE A 47 -4.11 2.90 6.55
CA ILE A 47 -3.38 2.20 5.48
C ILE A 47 -3.53 0.69 5.60
N GLU A 48 -3.39 0.14 6.80
CA GLU A 48 -3.57 -1.30 7.05
C GLU A 48 -4.96 -1.76 6.65
N ALA A 49 -5.98 -1.01 7.05
CA ALA A 49 -7.35 -1.39 6.80
C ALA A 49 -7.67 -1.31 5.28
N GLU A 50 -7.25 -0.26 4.57
CA GLU A 50 -7.37 -0.20 3.11
C GLU A 50 -6.58 -1.33 2.43
N PHE A 51 -5.40 -1.67 2.94
CA PHE A 51 -4.61 -2.78 2.43
C PHE A 51 -5.36 -4.12 2.55
N GLU A 52 -5.88 -4.44 3.73
CA GLU A 52 -6.65 -5.67 3.96
C GLU A 52 -7.89 -5.75 3.06
N LYS A 53 -8.59 -4.62 2.87
CA LYS A 53 -9.76 -4.53 1.99
C LYS A 53 -9.43 -4.83 0.51
N HIS A 54 -8.28 -4.36 0.01
CA HIS A 54 -7.94 -4.42 -1.42
C HIS A 54 -6.98 -5.57 -1.81
N PHE A 55 -6.24 -6.13 -0.85
CA PHE A 55 -5.37 -7.29 -1.07
C PHE A 55 -5.94 -8.58 -0.49
N GLY A 56 -6.92 -8.46 0.41
CA GLY A 56 -7.51 -9.59 1.13
C GLY A 56 -6.53 -10.22 2.13
N SER A 57 -7.03 -11.22 2.85
CA SER A 57 -6.25 -12.04 3.80
C SER A 57 -5.68 -13.32 3.18
N ASN A 58 -6.00 -13.61 1.91
CA ASN A 58 -5.63 -14.85 1.21
C ASN A 58 -4.25 -14.79 0.54
N THR A 59 -3.25 -14.25 1.24
CA THR A 59 -1.87 -14.14 0.74
C THR A 59 -1.14 -15.49 0.66
N THR A 60 -1.80 -16.57 1.05
CA THR A 60 -1.35 -17.97 0.95
C THR A 60 -1.70 -18.64 -0.37
N LYS A 61 -2.64 -18.08 -1.15
CA LYS A 61 -3.10 -18.64 -2.43
C LYS A 61 -2.17 -18.26 -3.58
N LEU A 62 -1.90 -19.18 -4.50
CA LEU A 62 -1.01 -18.95 -5.65
C LEU A 62 -1.56 -17.86 -6.56
N GLU A 63 -2.87 -17.86 -6.77
CA GLU A 63 -3.60 -16.94 -7.63
C GLU A 63 -3.33 -15.50 -7.21
N THR A 64 -3.37 -15.20 -5.91
CA THR A 64 -3.03 -13.88 -5.34
C THR A 64 -1.65 -13.40 -5.76
N TRP A 65 -0.66 -14.30 -5.82
CA TRP A 65 0.71 -13.97 -6.24
C TRP A 65 0.84 -13.85 -7.76
N GLN A 66 0.09 -14.64 -8.52
CA GLN A 66 0.08 -14.60 -9.98
C GLN A 66 -0.61 -13.34 -10.51
N ASP A 67 -1.74 -12.96 -9.94
CA ASP A 67 -2.46 -11.73 -10.26
C ASP A 67 -1.56 -10.51 -10.02
N LEU A 68 -0.89 -10.49 -8.86
CA LEU A 68 0.09 -9.45 -8.55
C LEU A 68 1.25 -9.44 -9.55
N CYS A 69 1.80 -10.61 -9.90
CA CYS A 69 2.83 -10.70 -10.94
C CYS A 69 2.33 -10.10 -12.27
N GLY A 70 1.11 -10.43 -12.70
CA GLY A 70 0.51 -9.88 -13.91
C GLY A 70 0.33 -8.37 -13.86
N GLU A 71 -0.24 -7.86 -12.77
CA GLU A 71 -0.48 -6.43 -12.51
C GLU A 71 0.82 -5.63 -12.56
N VAL A 72 1.88 -6.11 -11.91
CA VAL A 72 3.19 -5.45 -11.93
C VAL A 72 4.01 -5.81 -13.19
N GLY A 73 3.43 -6.51 -14.15
CA GLY A 73 3.98 -6.79 -15.48
C GLY A 73 5.11 -7.82 -15.52
N VAL A 74 5.18 -8.74 -14.56
CA VAL A 74 6.02 -9.94 -14.64
C VAL A 74 5.43 -10.87 -15.70
N LYS A 75 6.21 -11.13 -16.76
CA LYS A 75 5.86 -12.06 -17.84
C LYS A 75 7.05 -12.98 -18.16
N PRO A 76 6.84 -14.29 -18.38
CA PRO A 76 5.57 -15.02 -18.15
C PRO A 76 5.19 -15.03 -16.67
N VAL A 77 3.89 -15.13 -16.37
CA VAL A 77 3.40 -15.22 -14.98
C VAL A 77 3.89 -16.53 -14.38
N PRO A 78 4.60 -16.52 -13.23
CA PRO A 78 5.18 -17.75 -12.70
C PRO A 78 4.15 -18.73 -12.15
N GLU A 79 4.45 -20.02 -12.22
CA GLU A 79 3.52 -21.12 -11.85
C GLU A 79 3.57 -21.50 -10.36
N SER A 80 4.38 -20.81 -9.53
CA SER A 80 4.45 -21.12 -8.11
C SER A 80 4.74 -19.89 -7.26
N ILE A 81 4.26 -19.91 -6.01
CA ILE A 81 4.42 -18.81 -5.04
C ILE A 81 5.90 -18.44 -4.88
N THR A 82 6.77 -19.45 -4.81
CA THR A 82 8.22 -19.23 -4.69
C THR A 82 8.79 -18.54 -5.93
N LYS A 83 8.36 -18.91 -7.14
CA LYS A 83 8.80 -18.24 -8.37
C LYS A 83 8.23 -16.82 -8.46
N CYS A 84 6.96 -16.59 -8.11
CA CYS A 84 6.37 -15.25 -8.01
C CYS A 84 7.16 -14.36 -7.04
N LYS A 85 7.45 -14.86 -5.83
CA LYS A 85 8.28 -14.16 -4.84
C LYS A 85 9.70 -13.88 -5.34
N LYS A 86 10.27 -14.70 -6.22
CA LYS A 86 11.58 -14.40 -6.82
C LYS A 86 11.45 -13.28 -7.85
N ALA A 87 10.49 -13.38 -8.77
CA ALA A 87 10.27 -12.38 -9.81
C ALA A 87 9.94 -11.00 -9.23
N LEU A 88 9.04 -10.93 -8.25
CA LEU A 88 8.62 -9.69 -7.61
C LEU A 88 9.76 -8.96 -6.90
N LYS A 89 10.79 -9.66 -6.40
CA LYS A 89 11.96 -9.00 -5.79
C LYS A 89 12.70 -8.09 -6.76
N HIS A 90 12.60 -8.33 -8.06
CA HIS A 90 13.27 -7.55 -9.10
C HIS A 90 12.41 -6.38 -9.61
N VAL A 91 11.16 -6.25 -9.12
CA VAL A 91 10.23 -5.21 -9.55
C VAL A 91 10.18 -4.11 -8.51
N HIS A 92 10.75 -2.94 -8.80
CA HIS A 92 10.74 -1.83 -7.86
C HIS A 92 9.40 -1.09 -7.91
N ILE A 93 8.52 -1.34 -6.93
CA ILE A 93 7.23 -0.65 -6.79
C ILE A 93 7.01 -0.21 -5.35
N ASN A 94 6.23 0.85 -5.15
CA ASN A 94 5.85 1.31 -3.83
C ASN A 94 4.46 0.77 -3.44
N ILE A 95 4.32 0.23 -2.22
CA ILE A 95 3.09 -0.41 -1.75
C ILE A 95 1.92 0.59 -1.66
N ILE A 96 2.18 1.82 -1.24
CA ILE A 96 1.14 2.86 -1.16
C ILE A 96 0.62 3.19 -2.57
N ASN A 97 1.52 3.37 -3.54
CA ASN A 97 1.10 3.60 -4.92
C ASN A 97 0.38 2.39 -5.54
N LEU A 98 0.80 1.16 -5.25
CA LEU A 98 0.07 -0.03 -5.69
C LEU A 98 -1.35 -0.08 -5.09
N LEU A 99 -1.49 0.29 -3.82
CA LEU A 99 -2.80 0.36 -3.17
C LEU A 99 -3.65 1.48 -3.78
N ASP A 100 -3.09 2.66 -4.04
CA ASP A 100 -3.77 3.76 -4.76
C ASP A 100 -4.24 3.35 -6.16
N HIS A 101 -3.39 2.63 -6.91
CA HIS A 101 -3.73 2.09 -8.21
C HIS A 101 -4.95 1.16 -8.15
N ARG A 102 -4.96 0.22 -7.20
CA ARG A 102 -6.09 -0.71 -7.01
C ARG A 102 -7.36 -0.02 -6.52
N ARG A 103 -7.24 0.90 -5.54
CA ARG A 103 -8.38 1.64 -4.96
C ARG A 103 -9.12 2.45 -6.02
N SER A 104 -8.35 3.07 -6.91
CA SER A 104 -8.87 3.93 -7.98
C SER A 104 -9.30 3.18 -9.24
N GLY A 105 -9.31 1.83 -9.22
CA GLY A 105 -9.65 1.03 -10.40
C GLY A 105 -8.70 1.26 -11.59
N GLY A 106 -7.45 1.63 -11.31
CA GLY A 106 -6.43 1.89 -12.32
C GLY A 106 -6.32 3.34 -12.81
N LEU A 107 -7.14 4.27 -12.30
CA LEU A 107 -7.06 5.69 -12.66
C LEU A 107 -5.73 6.32 -12.20
N ILE A 108 -5.27 5.98 -10.99
CA ILE A 108 -3.92 6.32 -10.54
C ILE A 108 -2.96 5.30 -11.16
N PRO A 109 -1.96 5.71 -11.94
CA PRO A 109 -1.06 4.78 -12.60
C PRO A 109 -0.16 4.05 -11.59
N LEU A 110 0.04 2.75 -11.83
CA LEU A 110 1.03 1.96 -11.11
C LEU A 110 2.44 2.37 -11.54
N MET A 111 3.18 2.97 -10.60
CA MET A 111 4.53 3.46 -10.82
C MET A 111 5.56 2.35 -10.64
N LYS A 112 6.30 2.06 -11.72
CA LYS A 112 7.47 1.19 -11.70
C LYS A 112 8.74 2.02 -11.71
N PHE A 113 9.60 1.79 -10.73
CA PHE A 113 10.85 2.51 -10.61
C PHE A 113 11.99 1.77 -11.33
N LYS A 114 12.89 2.53 -11.96
CA LYS A 114 14.04 1.95 -12.67
C LYS A 114 15.12 1.40 -11.73
N SER A 115 15.11 1.81 -10.46
CA SER A 115 16.09 1.38 -9.46
C SER A 115 15.52 1.43 -8.05
N GLY A 116 16.12 0.67 -7.13
CA GLY A 116 15.84 0.74 -5.70
C GLY A 116 16.08 2.15 -5.12
N LYS A 117 17.07 2.90 -5.65
CA LYS A 117 17.31 4.29 -5.23
C LYS A 117 16.12 5.20 -5.54
N ALA A 118 15.58 5.14 -6.77
CA ALA A 118 14.43 5.93 -7.16
C ALA A 118 13.17 5.54 -6.35
N LEU A 119 12.97 4.25 -6.10
CA LEU A 119 11.91 3.76 -5.22
C LEU A 119 12.07 4.30 -3.79
N ARG A 120 13.29 4.30 -3.25
CA ARG A 120 13.59 4.81 -1.91
C ARG A 120 13.31 6.32 -1.81
N GLU A 121 13.75 7.11 -2.78
CA GLU A 121 13.48 8.55 -2.82
C GLU A 121 11.98 8.83 -2.83
N TYR A 122 11.22 8.15 -3.70
CA TYR A 122 9.76 8.27 -3.74
C TYR A 122 9.11 7.88 -2.41
N THR A 123 9.56 6.77 -1.81
CA THR A 123 9.03 6.26 -0.54
C THR A 123 9.29 7.22 0.61
N MET A 124 10.52 7.76 0.70
CA MET A 124 10.90 8.70 1.75
C MET A 124 10.18 10.05 1.62
N ASN A 125 9.68 10.39 0.43
CA ASN A 125 8.85 11.57 0.18
C ASN A 125 7.38 11.39 0.59
N GLY A 126 7.10 10.69 1.70
CA GLY A 126 5.76 10.58 2.28
C GLY A 126 4.94 9.33 1.91
N HIS A 127 5.43 8.48 1.01
CA HIS A 127 4.75 7.25 0.56
C HIS A 127 5.16 6.02 1.38
N ILE A 128 5.33 6.19 2.69
CA ILE A 128 5.83 5.15 3.60
C ILE A 128 4.67 4.25 4.04
N PHE A 129 4.82 2.94 3.79
CA PHE A 129 3.96 1.92 4.38
C PHE A 129 4.38 1.63 5.84
N PRO A 130 3.45 1.55 6.81
CA PRO A 130 3.80 1.36 8.21
C PRO A 130 4.44 -0.01 8.49
N LEU A 131 5.70 0.00 8.98
CA LEU A 131 6.48 -1.21 9.24
C LEU A 131 5.85 -2.16 10.28
N VAL A 132 5.10 -1.62 11.25
CA VAL A 132 4.45 -2.43 12.29
C VAL A 132 3.46 -3.43 11.70
N TYR A 133 2.80 -3.06 10.59
CA TYR A 133 1.81 -3.89 9.92
C TYR A 133 2.41 -4.76 8.83
N ALA A 134 3.50 -4.29 8.20
CA ALA A 134 4.22 -5.07 7.21
C ALA A 134 4.97 -6.29 7.77
N LYS A 135 5.23 -6.33 9.08
CA LYS A 135 5.89 -7.47 9.74
C LYS A 135 4.95 -8.65 10.02
N ALA A 136 3.64 -8.42 9.97
CA ALA A 136 2.64 -9.46 10.23
C ALA A 136 2.42 -10.39 9.03
N ASP A 137 2.76 -9.95 7.81
CA ASP A 137 2.46 -10.68 6.57
C ASP A 137 3.70 -10.87 5.68
N GLY A 138 3.92 -12.12 5.25
CA GLY A 138 4.97 -12.48 4.29
C GLY A 138 4.79 -11.84 2.91
N PHE A 139 3.57 -11.43 2.58
CA PHE A 139 3.22 -10.71 1.35
C PHE A 139 3.82 -9.30 1.34
N ILE A 140 3.53 -8.48 2.36
CA ILE A 140 4.00 -7.09 2.43
C ILE A 140 5.53 -7.03 2.56
N LYS A 141 6.12 -8.01 3.27
CA LYS A 141 7.56 -8.08 3.50
C LYS A 141 8.40 -8.14 2.22
N ILE A 142 7.86 -8.66 1.11
CA ILE A 142 8.62 -8.73 -0.16
C ILE A 142 8.93 -7.35 -0.72
N PHE A 143 8.00 -6.41 -0.58
CA PHE A 143 8.10 -5.05 -1.12
C PHE A 143 8.94 -4.15 -0.22
N LEU A 144 8.89 -4.35 1.10
CA LEU A 144 9.75 -3.59 2.02
C LEU A 144 11.24 -3.82 1.82
N ARG A 145 11.64 -5.04 1.43
CA ARG A 145 13.04 -5.37 1.13
C ARG A 145 13.64 -4.59 -0.04
N GLN A 146 12.80 -3.95 -0.87
CA GLN A 146 13.28 -3.15 -2.00
C GLN A 146 13.60 -1.70 -1.62
N ILE A 147 13.17 -1.28 -0.44
CA ILE A 147 13.30 0.11 0.07
C ILE A 147 14.42 0.22 1.11
N LEU A 148 14.64 -0.85 1.88
CA LEU A 148 15.74 -0.99 2.85
C LEU A 148 17.07 -1.22 2.15
#